data_AF-A0A818XDR1-F1
#
_entry.id   AF-A0A818XDR1-F1
#
_cell.length_a   1.000
_cell.length_b   1.000
_cell.length_c   1.000
_cell.angle_alpha   90.00
_cell.angle_beta   90.00
_cell.angle_gamma   90.00
#
_symmetry.space_group_name_H-M   'P 1'
#
loop_
_entity.id
_entity.type
_entity.pdbx_description
1 polymer ?
#
loop_
_entity_poly.entity_id
_entity_poly.type
_entity_poly.pdbx_seq_one_letter_code
_entity_poly.pdbx_strand_id
1 'polypeptide(L)'
;MQISNDNSNNPQSVPVKREVKTTRDKILREDRFIFNPIHPDMPFCHASTDSIFLVATKQQLSNMSFKNIVETAAEGIAQEGKKLGRQREAQWMTNELLKVKNGSVEEIWRCCARLYSMESFLYKKLNEAMRLVDDKQQRHIWQQQISALGLFAVILDMNTIQFERTAGSFMGTIYRGANLSKDQIAKFKEVATSNNPHRSFQAFTSCSRNRTKAESFGNTLFIITPSICKRANSNDISPYSD
;
A
#
# COMPACT_ATOMS: atom_id res chain seq x y z
N MET A 1 -16.19 25.56 -27.47
CA MET A 1 -15.73 25.87 -28.84
C MET A 1 -14.92 27.15 -28.77
N GLN A 2 -13.61 27.08 -28.95
CA GLN A 2 -12.75 28.16 -29.43
C GLN A 2 -11.42 27.53 -29.86
N ILE A 3 -10.96 27.87 -31.06
CA ILE A 3 -9.71 27.45 -31.70
C ILE A 3 -8.85 28.71 -31.89
N SER A 4 -7.52 28.50 -32.02
CA SER A 4 -6.47 29.35 -32.63
C SER A 4 -5.68 30.26 -31.67
N ASN A 5 -4.35 30.44 -31.75
CA ASN A 5 -3.27 29.85 -32.59
C ASN A 5 -1.89 30.13 -31.95
N ASP A 6 -0.96 29.19 -32.19
CA ASP A 6 0.50 29.28 -32.40
C ASP A 6 1.50 30.14 -31.60
N ASN A 7 2.60 29.41 -31.29
CA ASN A 7 4.03 29.76 -31.25
C ASN A 7 4.61 30.63 -30.12
N SER A 8 5.31 30.00 -29.18
CA SER A 8 6.80 29.96 -29.17
C SER A 8 7.40 29.41 -27.86
N ASN A 9 8.29 28.43 -28.01
CA ASN A 9 9.48 28.13 -27.19
C ASN A 9 9.43 28.31 -25.65
N ASN A 10 8.94 27.30 -24.92
CA ASN A 10 9.53 26.87 -23.63
C ASN A 10 8.89 25.56 -23.11
N PRO A 11 9.59 24.43 -22.94
CA PRO A 11 9.09 23.31 -22.16
C PRO A 11 9.56 23.44 -20.71
N GLN A 12 9.21 24.55 -20.04
CA GLN A 12 9.12 24.53 -18.57
C GLN A 12 7.67 24.20 -18.23
N SER A 13 7.41 22.92 -18.00
CA SER A 13 6.14 22.48 -17.41
C SER A 13 6.03 23.11 -16.02
N VAL A 14 5.34 24.24 -15.93
CA VAL A 14 4.92 24.80 -14.64
C VAL A 14 3.88 23.83 -14.06
N PRO A 15 4.04 23.34 -12.83
CA PRO A 15 3.02 22.52 -12.21
C PRO A 15 1.76 23.36 -12.01
N VAL A 16 0.72 23.03 -12.77
CA VAL A 16 -0.61 23.62 -12.63
C VAL A 16 -1.19 23.15 -11.29
N LYS A 17 -1.10 24.01 -10.28
CA LYS A 17 -1.78 23.83 -9.00
C LYS A 17 -3.25 24.14 -9.20
N ARG A 18 -4.11 23.10 -9.17
CA ARG A 18 -5.56 23.27 -9.34
C ARG A 18 -6.25 23.37 -7.98
N GLU A 19 -7.14 24.36 -7.85
CA GLU A 19 -7.97 24.60 -6.67
C GLU A 19 -8.98 23.47 -6.39
N VAL A 20 -9.06 23.12 -5.11
CA VAL A 20 -9.82 21.99 -4.56
C VAL A 20 -11.30 22.36 -4.49
N LYS A 21 -12.18 21.64 -5.21
CA LYS A 21 -13.63 21.93 -5.27
C LYS A 21 -14.49 21.26 -4.19
N THR A 22 -13.96 20.34 -3.38
CA THR A 22 -14.72 19.77 -2.25
C THR A 22 -13.85 19.45 -1.03
N THR A 23 -14.44 19.49 0.16
CA THR A 23 -13.77 19.20 1.44
C THR A 23 -13.27 17.76 1.57
N ARG A 24 -13.85 16.81 0.81
CA ARG A 24 -13.41 15.40 0.75
C ARG A 24 -12.15 15.18 -0.10
N ASP A 25 -11.83 16.12 -0.99
CA ASP A 25 -10.59 16.10 -1.79
C ASP A 25 -9.40 16.74 -1.07
N LYS A 26 -9.55 17.19 0.19
CA LYS A 26 -8.48 17.88 0.93
C LYS A 26 -7.41 16.97 1.53
N ILE A 27 -7.65 15.67 1.68
CA ILE A 27 -6.74 14.75 2.39
C ILE A 27 -6.24 13.67 1.43
N LEU A 28 -5.53 14.10 0.39
CA LEU A 28 -4.83 13.17 -0.50
C LEU A 28 -3.39 13.10 -0.08
N ARG A 29 -2.96 11.88 0.25
CA ARG A 29 -1.63 11.67 0.78
C ARG A 29 -0.68 11.30 -0.32
N GLU A 30 0.10 12.28 -0.71
CA GLU A 30 1.06 12.19 -1.81
C GLU A 30 2.08 11.07 -1.56
N ASP A 31 2.43 10.82 -0.30
CA ASP A 31 3.36 9.78 0.13
C ASP A 31 2.94 8.35 -0.29
N ARG A 32 1.65 8.08 -0.45
CA ARG A 32 1.13 6.77 -0.90
C ARG A 32 1.41 6.44 -2.36
N PHE A 33 1.65 7.50 -3.11
CA PHE A 33 1.93 7.43 -4.53
C PHE A 33 3.41 7.63 -4.82
N ILE A 34 4.23 7.87 -3.79
CA ILE A 34 5.68 7.76 -3.91
C ILE A 34 6.01 6.29 -4.20
N PHE A 35 6.63 6.07 -5.35
CA PHE A 35 7.27 4.80 -5.62
C PHE A 35 8.57 4.75 -4.84
N ASN A 36 8.57 3.95 -3.79
CA ASN A 36 9.77 3.68 -3.01
C ASN A 36 10.15 2.23 -3.27
N PRO A 37 11.14 1.95 -4.15
CA PRO A 37 11.48 0.59 -4.56
C PRO A 37 12.16 -0.21 -3.44
N ILE A 38 12.33 -1.51 -3.65
CA ILE A 38 13.07 -2.43 -2.77
C ILE A 38 14.54 -2.02 -2.70
N HIS A 39 15.12 -1.80 -3.88
CA HIS A 39 16.41 -1.18 -4.12
C HIS A 39 16.21 -0.23 -5.30
N PRO A 40 16.93 0.91 -5.42
CA PRO A 40 16.88 1.75 -6.62
C PRO A 40 17.02 0.92 -7.92
N ASP A 41 17.75 -0.19 -7.82
CA ASP A 41 17.98 -1.10 -8.93
C ASP A 41 16.98 -2.23 -9.14
N MET A 42 16.14 -2.53 -8.16
CA MET A 42 15.15 -3.60 -8.21
C MET A 42 13.76 -3.02 -7.91
N PRO A 43 13.03 -2.58 -8.95
CA PRO A 43 11.69 -2.02 -8.77
C PRO A 43 10.64 -3.08 -8.38
N PHE A 44 10.96 -4.36 -8.51
CA PHE A 44 10.07 -5.49 -8.24
C PHE A 44 10.81 -6.67 -7.63
N CYS A 45 10.04 -7.59 -7.04
CA CYS A 45 10.48 -8.96 -6.82
C CYS A 45 10.08 -9.89 -7.97
N HIS A 46 10.66 -11.09 -7.95
CA HIS A 46 10.22 -12.20 -8.78
C HIS A 46 8.71 -12.43 -8.64
N ALA A 47 8.08 -12.92 -9.71
CA ALA A 47 6.66 -13.22 -9.72
C ALA A 47 6.31 -14.21 -8.59
N SER A 48 5.53 -13.74 -7.62
CA SER A 48 4.91 -14.57 -6.60
C SER A 48 3.43 -14.23 -6.53
N THR A 49 2.59 -15.24 -6.31
CA THR A 49 1.15 -15.06 -6.14
C THR A 49 0.80 -14.39 -4.81
N ASP A 50 1.66 -14.56 -3.80
CA ASP A 50 1.51 -13.98 -2.47
C ASP A 50 2.75 -13.17 -2.08
N SER A 51 2.55 -12.16 -1.22
CA SER A 51 3.66 -11.42 -0.61
C SER A 51 4.46 -12.36 0.29
N ILE A 52 5.76 -12.45 0.06
CA ILE A 52 6.67 -13.31 0.84
C ILE A 52 6.67 -12.89 2.31
N PHE A 53 6.53 -11.59 2.61
CA PHE A 53 6.38 -11.07 3.96
C PHE A 53 5.15 -11.64 4.68
N LEU A 54 4.00 -11.70 3.98
CA LEU A 54 2.78 -12.27 4.52
C LEU A 54 2.90 -13.79 4.70
N VAL A 55 3.52 -14.50 3.76
CA VAL A 55 3.77 -15.94 3.86
C VAL A 55 4.63 -16.25 5.08
N ALA A 56 5.75 -15.54 5.25
CA ALA A 56 6.65 -15.71 6.38
C ALA A 56 5.98 -15.40 7.72
N THR A 57 5.13 -14.36 7.76
CA THR A 57 4.34 -14.05 8.96
C THR A 57 3.33 -15.17 9.27
N LYS A 58 2.60 -15.67 8.26
CA LYS A 58 1.58 -16.70 8.46
C LYS A 58 2.15 -18.00 9.03
N GLN A 59 3.42 -18.31 8.74
CA GLN A 59 4.12 -19.46 9.35
C GLN A 59 4.32 -19.32 10.87
N GLN A 60 4.28 -18.09 11.41
CA GLN A 60 4.43 -17.81 12.85
C GLN A 60 3.11 -17.88 13.63
N LEU A 61 1.96 -18.08 12.95
CA LEU A 61 0.63 -18.02 13.56
C LEU A 61 0.19 -19.29 14.29
N SER A 62 1.02 -20.34 14.32
CA SER A 62 0.61 -21.63 14.86
C SER A 62 0.13 -21.50 16.31
N ASN A 63 -1.08 -21.99 16.58
CA ASN A 63 -1.73 -22.02 17.89
C ASN A 63 -2.11 -20.67 18.52
N MET A 64 -2.06 -19.55 17.77
CA MET A 64 -2.55 -18.27 18.28
C MET A 64 -4.06 -18.11 18.08
N SER A 65 -4.77 -17.71 19.14
CA SER A 65 -6.15 -17.23 19.01
C SER A 65 -6.19 -15.92 18.23
N PHE A 66 -7.30 -15.62 17.53
CA PHE A 66 -7.43 -14.36 16.80
C PHE A 66 -7.27 -13.13 17.71
N LYS A 67 -7.77 -13.22 18.94
CA LYS A 67 -7.57 -12.19 19.96
C LYS A 67 -6.08 -11.97 20.26
N ASN A 68 -5.31 -13.04 20.44
CA ASN A 68 -3.87 -12.94 20.69
C ASN A 68 -3.13 -12.35 19.48
N ILE A 69 -3.58 -12.65 18.25
CA ILE A 69 -3.04 -12.04 17.02
C ILE A 69 -3.25 -10.52 17.07
N VAL A 70 -4.44 -10.04 17.44
CA VAL A 70 -4.75 -8.61 17.55
C VAL A 70 -3.93 -7.93 18.63
N GLU A 71 -3.82 -8.54 19.82
CA GLU A 71 -3.03 -8.01 20.93
C GLU A 71 -1.55 -7.89 20.54
N THR A 72 -0.98 -8.94 19.93
CA THR A 72 0.42 -8.94 19.49
C THR A 72 0.65 -7.93 18.35
N ALA A 73 -0.30 -7.77 17.42
CA ALA A 73 -0.23 -6.73 16.39
C ALA A 73 -0.22 -5.32 17.00
N ALA A 74 -1.02 -5.10 18.06
CA ALA A 74 -1.08 -3.81 18.76
C ALA A 74 0.22 -3.51 19.52
N GLU A 75 0.85 -4.52 20.13
CA GLU A 75 2.17 -4.41 20.77
C GLU A 75 3.26 -4.06 19.75
N GLY A 76 3.24 -4.71 18.59
CA GLY A 76 4.16 -4.45 17.50
C GLY A 76 4.11 -2.99 16.98
N ILE A 77 2.90 -2.44 16.83
CA ILE A 77 2.71 -1.01 16.51
C ILE A 77 3.35 -0.12 17.58
N ALA A 78 3.12 -0.41 18.86
CA ALA A 78 3.68 0.36 19.96
C ALA A 78 5.21 0.33 19.97
N GLN A 79 5.81 -0.83 19.73
CA GLN A 79 7.27 -1.01 19.68
C GLN A 79 7.90 -0.22 18.52
N GLU A 80 7.34 -0.31 17.32
CA GLU A 80 7.85 0.46 16.17
C GLU A 80 7.68 1.97 16.37
N GLY A 81 6.53 2.40 16.89
CA GLY A 81 6.32 3.79 17.25
C GLY A 81 7.36 4.32 18.24
N LYS A 82 7.73 3.50 19.23
CA LYS A 82 8.78 3.86 20.20
C LYS A 82 10.14 4.02 19.54
N LYS A 83 10.53 3.12 18.63
CA LYS A 83 11.80 3.21 17.89
C LYS A 83 11.88 4.48 17.04
N LEU A 84 10.73 4.97 16.54
CA LEU A 84 10.64 6.13 15.66
C LEU A 84 10.42 7.47 16.38
N GLY A 85 10.37 7.48 17.71
CA GLY A 85 10.03 8.70 18.47
C GLY A 85 8.58 9.16 18.24
N ARG A 86 7.67 8.24 17.93
CA ARG A 86 6.24 8.43 17.67
C ARG A 86 5.37 7.74 18.72
N GLN A 87 5.82 7.70 19.98
CA GLN A 87 5.19 6.94 21.06
C GLN A 87 3.71 7.31 21.27
N ARG A 88 3.39 8.61 21.27
CA ARG A 88 2.01 9.09 21.49
C ARG A 88 1.05 8.61 20.40
N GLU A 89 1.47 8.74 19.15
CA GLU A 89 0.71 8.27 17.98
C GLU A 89 0.52 6.76 18.04
N ALA A 90 1.60 6.01 18.29
CA ALA A 90 1.54 4.56 18.36
C ALA A 90 0.67 4.06 19.52
N GLN A 91 0.76 4.67 20.70
CA GLN A 91 -0.10 4.33 21.83
C GLN A 91 -1.58 4.57 21.50
N TRP A 92 -1.90 5.67 20.81
CA TRP A 92 -3.25 5.92 20.36
C TRP A 92 -3.71 4.82 19.39
N MET A 93 -2.91 4.45 18.40
CA MET A 93 -3.24 3.37 17.45
C MET A 93 -3.43 2.02 18.12
N THR A 94 -2.53 1.66 19.04
CA THR A 94 -2.62 0.44 19.86
C THR A 94 -3.93 0.43 20.66
N ASN A 95 -4.28 1.54 21.29
CA ASN A 95 -5.54 1.65 22.05
C ASN A 95 -6.77 1.49 21.14
N GLU A 96 -6.78 2.11 19.96
CA GLU A 96 -7.87 1.98 19.00
C GLU A 96 -8.06 0.53 18.52
N LEU A 97 -6.96 -0.18 18.26
CA LEU A 97 -7.01 -1.59 17.86
C LEU A 97 -7.49 -2.49 19.02
N LEU A 98 -7.03 -2.23 20.25
CA LEU A 98 -7.42 -3.02 21.42
C LEU A 98 -8.90 -2.81 21.81
N LYS A 99 -9.51 -1.66 21.49
CA LYS A 99 -10.95 -1.43 21.72
C LYS A 99 -11.83 -2.42 20.96
N VAL A 100 -11.40 -2.84 19.77
CA VAL A 100 -12.16 -3.75 18.91
C VAL A 100 -11.72 -5.22 19.04
N LYS A 101 -10.77 -5.55 19.92
CA LYS A 101 -10.14 -6.89 19.99
C LYS A 101 -11.09 -8.07 20.23
N ASN A 102 -12.23 -7.82 20.87
CA ASN A 102 -13.26 -8.83 21.14
C ASN A 102 -14.43 -8.74 20.13
N GLY A 103 -14.34 -7.86 19.14
CA GLY A 103 -15.34 -7.70 18.10
C GLY A 103 -15.23 -8.78 17.03
N SER A 104 -16.09 -8.67 16.02
CA SER A 104 -16.05 -9.48 14.82
C SER A 104 -14.75 -9.25 14.02
N VAL A 105 -14.40 -10.21 13.16
CA VAL A 105 -13.27 -10.09 12.22
C VAL A 105 -13.42 -8.84 11.35
N GLU A 106 -14.66 -8.48 10.99
CA GLU A 106 -14.96 -7.28 10.22
C GLU A 106 -14.61 -5.99 10.96
N GLU A 107 -15.04 -5.85 12.22
CA GLU A 107 -14.79 -4.66 13.03
C GLU A 107 -13.28 -4.46 13.25
N ILE A 108 -12.57 -5.55 13.54
CA ILE A 108 -11.11 -5.55 13.71
C ILE A 108 -10.44 -5.13 12.41
N TRP A 109 -10.84 -5.72 11.28
CA TRP A 109 -10.29 -5.35 9.99
C TRP A 109 -10.56 -3.89 9.63
N ARG A 110 -11.79 -3.38 9.83
CA ARG A 110 -12.13 -1.97 9.54
C ARG A 110 -11.26 -1.04 10.37
N CYS A 111 -10.98 -1.38 11.62
CA CYS A 111 -10.04 -0.63 12.46
C CYS A 111 -8.62 -0.69 11.88
N CYS A 112 -8.08 -1.87 11.54
CA CYS A 112 -6.78 -2.00 10.89
C CYS A 112 -6.69 -1.22 9.58
N ALA A 113 -7.72 -1.31 8.73
CA ALA A 113 -7.81 -0.58 7.47
C ALA A 113 -7.74 0.93 7.72
N ARG A 114 -8.50 1.44 8.69
CA ARG A 114 -8.45 2.85 9.12
C ARG A 114 -7.06 3.25 9.60
N LEU A 115 -6.46 2.50 10.53
CA LEU A 115 -5.15 2.80 11.10
C LEU A 115 -4.04 2.79 10.02
N TYR A 116 -4.03 1.76 9.17
CA TYR A 116 -3.16 1.71 8.00
C TYR A 116 -3.46 2.88 7.05
N SER A 117 -4.74 3.25 6.95
CA SER A 117 -5.17 4.34 6.11
C SER A 117 -5.01 5.72 6.76
N MET A 118 -4.34 5.91 7.90
CA MET A 118 -4.05 7.21 8.55
C MET A 118 -2.68 7.80 8.18
N GLU A 119 -2.52 9.14 8.25
CA GLU A 119 -1.29 9.82 7.86
C GLU A 119 -0.27 9.62 8.96
N SER A 120 0.31 8.44 8.96
CA SER A 120 1.05 7.92 10.10
C SER A 120 2.30 7.20 9.67
N PHE A 121 3.14 6.91 10.66
CA PHE A 121 4.30 6.06 10.44
C PHE A 121 3.91 4.65 9.95
N LEU A 122 2.73 4.15 10.33
CA LEU A 122 2.35 2.76 10.15
C LEU A 122 2.27 2.36 8.67
N TYR A 123 1.61 3.18 7.84
CA TYR A 123 1.56 2.99 6.39
C TYR A 123 2.96 2.89 5.77
N LYS A 124 3.81 3.88 6.09
CA LYS A 124 5.15 4.01 5.52
C LYS A 124 6.01 2.83 5.92
N LYS A 125 6.05 2.54 7.23
CA LYS A 125 6.91 1.50 7.80
C LYS A 125 6.51 0.11 7.40
N LEU A 126 5.21 -0.18 7.37
CA LEU A 126 4.73 -1.49 6.92
C LEU A 126 5.12 -1.73 5.45
N ASN A 127 4.88 -0.75 4.56
CA ASN A 127 5.26 -0.91 3.16
C ASN A 127 6.77 -0.94 2.92
N GLU A 128 7.56 -0.18 3.68
CA GLU A 128 9.02 -0.27 3.68
C GLU A 128 9.46 -1.70 4.07
N ALA A 129 8.95 -2.23 5.19
CA ALA A 129 9.27 -3.58 5.64
C ALA A 129 8.90 -4.65 4.61
N MET A 130 7.70 -4.58 4.02
CA MET A 130 7.27 -5.52 2.99
C MET A 130 8.13 -5.46 1.74
N ARG A 131 8.79 -4.34 1.45
CA ARG A 131 9.69 -4.16 0.31
C ARG A 131 11.10 -4.67 0.57
N LEU A 132 11.56 -4.79 1.81
CA LEU A 132 12.91 -5.32 2.12
C LEU A 132 13.09 -6.81 1.79
N VAL A 133 12.05 -7.48 1.28
CA VAL A 133 12.15 -8.84 0.80
C VAL A 133 13.19 -8.94 -0.33
N ASP A 134 14.01 -9.98 -0.28
CA ASP A 134 15.17 -10.24 -1.14
C ASP A 134 16.41 -9.34 -0.93
N ASP A 135 16.36 -8.35 -0.03
CA ASP A 135 17.56 -7.64 0.41
C ASP A 135 18.35 -8.51 1.42
N LYS A 136 19.40 -9.17 0.94
CA LYS A 136 20.27 -10.03 1.75
C LYS A 136 21.00 -9.25 2.85
N GLN A 137 21.33 -7.98 2.62
CA GLN A 137 22.05 -7.15 3.60
C GLN A 137 21.12 -6.73 4.75
N GLN A 138 19.85 -6.48 4.43
CA GLN A 138 18.83 -6.04 5.39
C GLN A 138 17.94 -7.19 5.90
N ARG A 139 18.30 -8.45 5.65
CA ARG A 139 17.50 -9.62 6.06
C ARG A 139 17.15 -9.64 7.55
N HIS A 140 18.09 -9.25 8.41
CA HIS A 140 17.87 -9.18 9.86
C HIS A 140 16.82 -8.11 10.23
N ILE A 141 16.83 -6.96 9.54
CA ILE A 141 15.82 -5.90 9.70
C ILE A 141 14.46 -6.43 9.24
N TRP A 142 14.42 -7.07 8.07
CA TRP A 142 13.20 -7.67 7.53
C TRP A 142 12.57 -8.69 8.50
N GLN A 143 13.38 -9.57 9.09
CA GLN A 143 12.91 -10.53 10.10
C GLN A 143 12.36 -9.85 11.36
N GLN A 144 13.03 -8.81 11.86
CA GLN A 144 12.52 -8.03 12.99
C GLN A 144 11.19 -7.37 12.66
N GLN A 145 11.03 -6.85 11.44
CA GLN A 145 9.79 -6.22 11.00
C GLN A 145 8.65 -7.22 10.79
N ILE A 146 8.95 -8.48 10.42
CA ILE A 146 7.95 -9.56 10.43
C ILE A 146 7.40 -9.74 11.85
N SER A 147 8.27 -9.83 12.86
CA SER A 147 7.85 -9.99 14.25
C SER A 147 7.07 -8.77 14.78
N ALA A 148 7.42 -7.56 14.32
CA ALA A 148 6.77 -6.34 14.80
C ALA A 148 5.46 -6.01 14.04
N LEU A 149 5.48 -5.96 12.72
CA LEU A 149 4.34 -5.47 11.91
C LEU A 149 3.66 -6.58 11.10
N GLY A 150 4.21 -7.79 11.06
CA GLY A 150 3.68 -8.91 10.27
C GLY A 150 2.23 -9.22 10.60
N LEU A 151 1.90 -9.39 11.87
CA LEU A 151 0.55 -9.78 12.29
C LEU A 151 -0.50 -8.72 11.92
N PHE A 152 -0.14 -7.44 12.02
CA PHE A 152 -1.00 -6.36 11.54
C PHE A 152 -1.24 -6.47 10.02
N ALA A 153 -0.18 -6.76 9.25
CA ALA A 153 -0.28 -6.96 7.79
C ALA A 153 -1.16 -8.16 7.42
N VAL A 154 -1.08 -9.25 8.20
CA VAL A 154 -1.92 -10.43 8.01
C VAL A 154 -3.38 -10.09 8.28
N ILE A 155 -3.71 -9.38 9.37
CA ILE A 155 -5.09 -8.97 9.64
C ILE A 155 -5.62 -8.14 8.46
N LEU A 156 -4.82 -7.21 7.93
CA LEU A 156 -5.20 -6.38 6.79
C LEU A 156 -5.46 -7.21 5.51
N ASP A 157 -4.67 -8.27 5.29
CA ASP A 157 -4.80 -9.23 4.18
C ASP A 157 -6.01 -10.17 4.33
N MET A 158 -6.41 -10.54 5.55
CA MET A 158 -7.46 -11.53 5.83
C MET A 158 -8.83 -11.18 5.23
N ASN A 159 -9.18 -9.90 5.13
CA ASN A 159 -10.46 -9.47 4.56
C ASN A 159 -10.56 -9.76 3.06
N THR A 160 -9.44 -9.76 2.32
CA THR A 160 -9.45 -10.15 0.91
C THR A 160 -10.05 -11.54 0.72
N ILE A 161 -9.93 -12.45 1.69
CA ILE A 161 -10.42 -13.83 1.58
C ILE A 161 -11.88 -13.98 2.03
N GLN A 162 -12.35 -13.21 3.02
CA GLN A 162 -13.68 -13.41 3.62
C GLN A 162 -14.81 -12.60 2.96
N PHE A 163 -14.53 -11.41 2.41
CA PHE A 163 -15.54 -10.52 1.82
C PHE A 163 -15.69 -10.66 0.30
N GLU A 164 -14.78 -11.40 -0.33
CA GLU A 164 -14.93 -11.95 -1.68
C GLU A 164 -16.28 -12.67 -1.89
N ARG A 165 -16.88 -13.20 -0.81
CA ARG A 165 -18.14 -13.94 -0.87
C ARG A 165 -19.40 -13.08 -0.97
N THR A 166 -19.33 -11.78 -0.70
CA THR A 166 -20.53 -10.91 -0.59
C THR A 166 -20.54 -9.70 -1.52
N ALA A 167 -19.38 -9.23 -1.98
CA ALA A 167 -19.31 -8.15 -2.97
C ALA A 167 -18.98 -8.74 -4.35
N GLY A 168 -19.78 -8.44 -5.38
CA GLY A 168 -19.52 -8.89 -6.76
C GLY A 168 -18.21 -8.31 -7.29
N SER A 169 -17.33 -9.13 -7.87
CA SER A 169 -15.96 -8.75 -8.25
C SER A 169 -15.91 -7.49 -9.13
N PHE A 170 -15.26 -6.42 -8.65
CA PHE A 170 -14.95 -5.26 -9.48
C PHE A 170 -13.98 -5.65 -10.60
N MET A 171 -14.44 -5.60 -11.85
CA MET A 171 -13.64 -5.88 -13.05
C MET A 171 -13.16 -4.61 -13.76
N GLY A 172 -13.27 -3.44 -13.13
CA GLY A 172 -12.88 -2.18 -13.76
C GLY A 172 -11.37 -1.95 -13.73
N THR A 173 -10.89 -1.14 -14.66
CA THR A 173 -9.50 -0.65 -14.66
C THR A 173 -9.24 0.23 -13.45
N ILE A 174 -8.08 0.05 -12.81
CA ILE A 174 -7.56 0.94 -11.77
C ILE A 174 -6.23 1.54 -12.22
N TYR A 175 -5.88 2.66 -11.63
CA TYR A 175 -4.74 3.49 -12.02
C TYR A 175 -3.84 3.78 -10.82
N ARG A 176 -2.53 3.80 -11.03
CA ARG A 176 -1.57 4.26 -10.02
C ARG A 176 -0.58 5.22 -10.66
N GLY A 177 -0.54 6.44 -10.15
CA GLY A 177 0.55 7.36 -10.42
C GLY A 177 1.76 7.02 -9.57
N ALA A 178 2.94 7.21 -10.15
CA ALA A 178 4.21 7.06 -9.47
C ALA A 178 5.23 8.02 -10.08
N ASN A 179 6.12 8.54 -9.24
CA ASN A 179 7.31 9.24 -9.71
C ASN A 179 8.49 8.26 -9.80
N LEU A 180 8.94 7.95 -11.01
CA LEU A 180 10.02 7.01 -11.30
C LEU A 180 11.24 7.74 -11.86
N SER A 181 12.45 7.27 -11.53
CA SER A 181 13.67 7.70 -12.22
C SER A 181 13.69 7.20 -13.68
N LYS A 182 14.53 7.80 -14.53
CA LYS A 182 14.72 7.34 -15.91
C LYS A 182 15.19 5.87 -15.95
N ASP A 183 16.07 5.49 -15.05
CA ASP A 183 16.61 4.13 -14.96
C ASP A 183 15.54 3.12 -14.54
N GLN A 184 14.67 3.51 -13.59
CA GLN A 184 13.52 2.69 -13.23
C GLN A 184 12.60 2.52 -14.43
N ILE A 185 12.21 3.59 -15.12
CA ILE A 185 11.37 3.52 -16.32
C ILE A 185 11.99 2.59 -17.37
N ALA A 186 13.31 2.66 -17.59
CA ALA A 186 14.02 1.77 -18.50
C ALA A 186 13.88 0.30 -18.08
N LYS A 187 14.06 -0.03 -16.79
CA LYS A 187 13.87 -1.39 -16.25
C LYS A 187 12.44 -1.89 -16.40
N PHE A 188 11.44 -1.03 -16.16
CA PHE A 188 10.03 -1.39 -16.40
C PHE A 188 9.79 -1.76 -17.87
N LYS A 189 10.38 -1.00 -18.81
CA LYS A 189 10.27 -1.29 -20.25
C LYS A 189 10.97 -2.60 -20.63
N GLU A 190 12.18 -2.82 -20.13
CA GLU A 190 12.95 -4.05 -20.37
C GLU A 190 12.17 -5.30 -19.91
N VAL A 191 11.64 -5.28 -18.69
CA VAL A 191 10.83 -6.37 -18.15
C VAL A 191 9.59 -6.61 -19.00
N ALA A 192 8.88 -5.54 -19.39
CA ALA A 192 7.68 -5.64 -20.21
C ALA A 192 7.93 -6.29 -21.58
N THR A 193 9.16 -6.18 -22.11
CA THR A 193 9.58 -6.80 -23.38
C THR A 193 10.25 -8.16 -23.22
N SER A 194 10.44 -8.64 -21.99
CA SER A 194 11.11 -9.92 -21.73
C SER A 194 10.19 -11.13 -21.94
N ASN A 195 10.79 -12.32 -22.14
CA ASN A 195 10.06 -13.60 -22.27
C ASN A 195 9.23 -13.97 -21.03
N ASN A 196 9.50 -13.34 -19.88
CA ASN A 196 8.72 -13.52 -18.65
C ASN A 196 8.49 -12.16 -17.98
N PRO A 197 7.46 -11.40 -18.39
CA PRO A 197 7.20 -10.04 -17.91
C PRO A 197 6.53 -10.02 -16.52
N HIS A 198 6.23 -11.18 -15.93
CA HIS A 198 5.52 -11.24 -14.66
C HIS A 198 6.41 -10.79 -13.51
N ARG A 199 5.96 -9.79 -12.76
CA ARG A 199 6.61 -9.24 -11.59
C ARG A 199 5.58 -8.98 -10.49
N SER A 200 6.05 -8.91 -9.25
CA SER A 200 5.19 -8.70 -8.09
C SER A 200 5.57 -7.45 -7.31
N PHE A 201 4.54 -6.69 -6.89
CA PHE A 201 4.66 -5.66 -5.88
C PHE A 201 4.44 -6.31 -4.50
N GLN A 202 5.50 -6.38 -3.70
CA GLN A 202 5.45 -7.12 -2.43
C GLN A 202 4.70 -6.40 -1.31
N ALA A 203 4.60 -5.07 -1.41
CA ALA A 203 3.88 -4.22 -0.49
C ALA A 203 2.47 -3.89 -0.99
N PHE A 204 1.59 -3.51 -0.06
CA PHE A 204 0.26 -3.02 -0.41
C PHE A 204 0.37 -1.79 -1.31
N THR A 205 -0.37 -1.83 -2.42
CA THR A 205 -0.26 -0.82 -3.48
C THR A 205 -1.55 -0.02 -3.57
N SER A 206 -1.45 1.28 -3.30
CA SER A 206 -2.58 2.20 -3.45
C SER A 206 -2.83 2.50 -4.93
N CYS A 207 -4.10 2.39 -5.32
CA CYS A 207 -4.60 2.67 -6.67
C CYS A 207 -5.84 3.56 -6.59
N SER A 208 -6.20 4.18 -7.72
CA SER A 208 -7.40 4.98 -7.89
C SER A 208 -8.25 4.44 -9.03
N ARG A 209 -9.57 4.56 -8.92
CA ARG A 209 -10.49 4.36 -10.06
C ARG A 209 -10.52 5.58 -10.99
N ASN A 210 -10.01 6.73 -10.54
CA ASN A 210 -9.97 7.97 -11.32
C ASN A 210 -8.58 8.15 -11.95
N ARG A 211 -8.51 8.03 -13.28
CA ARG A 211 -7.28 8.18 -14.06
C ARG A 211 -6.62 9.54 -13.86
N THR A 212 -7.37 10.63 -14.08
CA THR A 212 -6.87 12.00 -13.93
C THR A 212 -6.31 12.24 -12.54
N LYS A 213 -6.90 11.59 -11.54
CA LYS A 213 -6.39 11.66 -10.17
C LYS A 213 -5.08 10.90 -9.99
N ALA A 214 -4.97 9.70 -10.55
CA ALA A 214 -3.72 8.94 -10.51
C ALA A 214 -2.59 9.69 -11.22
N GLU A 215 -2.87 10.32 -12.37
CA GLU A 215 -1.89 11.08 -13.15
C GLU A 215 -1.28 12.26 -12.38
N SER A 216 -1.96 12.83 -11.38
CA SER A 216 -1.40 13.94 -10.60
C SER A 216 -0.26 13.54 -9.65
N PHE A 217 0.01 12.25 -9.48
CA PHE A 217 0.96 11.76 -8.47
C PHE A 217 2.36 11.38 -9.00
N GLY A 218 2.65 11.61 -10.28
CA GLY A 218 4.01 11.43 -10.77
C GLY A 218 4.15 11.44 -12.28
N ASN A 219 5.37 11.13 -12.73
CA ASN A 219 5.73 11.11 -14.15
C ASN A 219 5.37 9.81 -14.88
N THR A 220 4.89 8.79 -14.16
CA THR A 220 4.54 7.47 -14.71
C THR A 220 3.16 7.05 -14.24
N LEU A 221 2.36 6.49 -15.16
CA LEU A 221 1.03 5.95 -14.88
C LEU A 221 1.00 4.44 -15.13
N PHE A 222 0.67 3.68 -14.09
CA PHE A 222 0.28 2.28 -14.22
C PHE A 222 -1.21 2.18 -14.54
N ILE A 223 -1.54 1.48 -15.62
CA ILE A 223 -2.91 1.13 -16.00
C ILE A 223 -3.07 -0.35 -15.69
N ILE A 224 -3.91 -0.67 -14.72
CA ILE A 224 -4.01 -2.01 -14.14
C ILE A 224 -5.41 -2.53 -14.44
N THR A 225 -5.47 -3.58 -15.25
CA THR A 225 -6.70 -4.36 -15.46
C THR A 225 -6.63 -5.59 -14.57
N PRO A 226 -7.48 -5.68 -13.53
CA PRO A 226 -7.48 -6.82 -12.63
C PRO A 226 -8.03 -8.06 -13.39
N SER A 227 -7.16 -9.01 -13.75
CA SER A 227 -7.57 -10.28 -14.38
C SER A 227 -8.07 -11.23 -13.30
N ILE A 228 -9.38 -11.55 -13.31
CA ILE A 228 -10.10 -12.37 -12.29
C ILE A 228 -9.41 -12.24 -10.94
N CYS A 229 -9.39 -11.03 -10.41
CA CYS A 229 -8.89 -10.88 -9.08
C CYS A 229 -9.93 -11.52 -8.19
N LYS A 230 -9.60 -12.71 -7.70
CA LYS A 230 -10.17 -13.20 -6.45
C LYS A 230 -10.21 -12.01 -5.47
N ARG A 231 -9.12 -11.24 -5.37
CA ARG A 231 -8.93 -10.17 -4.38
C ARG A 231 -9.29 -8.72 -4.77
N ALA A 232 -9.92 -8.42 -5.94
CA ALA A 232 -10.12 -7.02 -6.40
C ALA A 232 -11.49 -6.41 -6.09
N ASN A 233 -12.27 -7.03 -5.22
CA ASN A 233 -12.98 -6.19 -4.27
C ASN A 233 -12.02 -5.78 -3.16
N SER A 234 -11.06 -4.95 -3.55
CA SER A 234 -10.46 -3.99 -2.64
C SER A 234 -11.63 -3.19 -2.10
N ASN A 235 -12.09 -3.52 -0.89
CA ASN A 235 -12.97 -2.65 -0.15
C ASN A 235 -12.40 -1.25 -0.27
N ASP A 236 -13.22 -0.32 -0.73
CA ASP A 236 -12.81 1.06 -0.83
C ASP A 236 -12.38 1.47 0.58
N ILE A 237 -11.07 1.67 0.79
CA ILE A 237 -10.52 2.11 2.07
C ILE A 237 -10.48 3.64 2.15
N SER A 238 -10.85 4.34 1.07
CA SER A 238 -10.94 5.80 1.09
C SER A 238 -11.92 6.34 2.15
N PRO A 239 -13.06 5.70 2.48
CA PRO A 239 -13.94 6.15 3.56
C PRO A 239 -13.32 6.09 4.95
N TYR A 240 -12.21 5.36 5.12
CA TYR A 240 -11.50 5.25 6.40
C TYR A 240 -10.25 6.13 6.45
N SER A 241 -10.04 6.99 5.45
CA SER A 241 -8.87 7.89 5.39
C SER A 241 -9.08 9.22 6.16
N ASP A 242 -10.29 9.44 6.69
CA ASP A 242 -10.71 10.59 7.49
C ASP A 242 -10.36 10.45 8.99
#